data_AF-A0A521AG87-F1
#
_entry.id   AF-A0A521AG87-F1
#
_cell.length_a   1.000
_cell.length_b   1.000
_cell.length_c   1.000
_cell.angle_alpha   90.00
_cell.angle_beta   90.00
_cell.angle_gamma   90.00
#
_symmetry.space_group_name_H-M   'P 1'
#
loop_
_entity.id
_entity.type
_entity.pdbx_description
1 polymer ?
#
loop_
_entity_poly.entity_id
_entity_poly.type
_entity_poly.pdbx_seq_one_letter_code
_entity_poly.pdbx_strand_id
1 'polypeptide(L)'
;MSKKKSLGHNPLSQRGVRYATFDFIKPLETEEDDHPRKKRKINKTTASYYLEEPVVNKVRRLAKKKGTSYSALVNEMLKYSLAEI
;
A
#
# COMPACT_ATOMS: atom_id res chain seq x y z
N MET A 1 -13.02 -26.78 -59.19
CA MET A 1 -13.89 -26.87 -58.00
C MET A 1 -13.15 -26.27 -56.80
N SER A 2 -13.72 -25.19 -56.26
CA SER A 2 -13.16 -24.35 -55.21
C SER A 2 -13.11 -25.09 -53.87
N LYS A 3 -11.93 -25.26 -53.29
CA LYS A 3 -11.80 -25.70 -51.89
C LYS A 3 -11.86 -24.45 -51.00
N LYS A 4 -12.93 -24.40 -50.19
CA LYS A 4 -13.33 -23.32 -49.27
C LYS A 4 -12.16 -22.89 -48.37
N LYS A 5 -11.90 -21.57 -48.29
CA LYS A 5 -10.96 -20.97 -47.33
C LYS A 5 -11.46 -21.17 -45.89
N SER A 6 -10.53 -21.54 -45.03
CA SER A 6 -10.72 -21.93 -43.64
C SER A 6 -11.41 -20.86 -42.79
N LEU A 7 -12.26 -21.38 -41.90
CA LEU A 7 -12.69 -20.86 -40.62
C LEU A 7 -11.65 -19.98 -39.91
N GLY A 8 -12.14 -18.90 -39.32
CA GLY A 8 -11.41 -18.14 -38.30
C GLY A 8 -11.41 -16.64 -38.55
N HIS A 9 -12.58 -15.99 -38.49
CA HIS A 9 -12.60 -14.57 -38.16
C HIS A 9 -12.07 -14.44 -36.73
N ASN A 10 -10.81 -14.02 -36.59
CA ASN A 10 -10.29 -13.63 -35.30
C ASN A 10 -10.88 -12.24 -34.97
N PRO A 11 -11.75 -12.09 -33.95
CA PRO A 11 -12.32 -10.78 -33.63
C PRO A 11 -11.27 -9.76 -33.16
N LEU A 12 -10.03 -10.19 -32.91
CA LEU A 12 -8.90 -9.33 -32.55
C LEU A 12 -8.13 -8.76 -33.76
N SER A 13 -8.49 -9.10 -35.00
CA SER A 13 -7.83 -8.58 -36.21
C SER A 13 -8.50 -7.32 -36.80
N GLN A 14 -9.55 -6.79 -36.15
CA GLN A 14 -10.03 -5.45 -36.45
C GLN A 14 -9.02 -4.42 -35.94
N ARG A 15 -8.34 -3.79 -36.89
CA ARG A 15 -7.44 -2.64 -36.71
C ARG A 15 -7.99 -1.71 -35.63
N GLY A 16 -7.19 -1.50 -34.59
CA GLY A 16 -7.49 -0.56 -33.52
C GLY A 16 -7.78 0.83 -34.10
N VAL A 17 -9.06 1.21 -34.10
CA VAL A 17 -9.46 2.61 -34.18
C VAL A 17 -8.87 3.26 -32.93
N ARG A 18 -7.87 4.12 -33.13
CA ARG A 18 -7.02 4.77 -32.13
C ARG A 18 -7.76 5.72 -31.15
N TYR A 19 -9.07 5.58 -30.95
CA TYR A 19 -9.89 6.48 -30.15
C TYR A 19 -11.06 5.80 -29.41
N ALA A 20 -10.95 4.50 -29.10
CA ALA A 20 -11.87 3.88 -28.14
C ALA A 20 -11.33 4.07 -26.72
N THR A 21 -11.56 5.24 -26.13
CA THR A 21 -11.41 5.43 -24.69
C THR A 21 -12.53 4.67 -23.99
N PHE A 22 -12.18 3.68 -23.18
CA PHE A 22 -13.11 3.12 -22.21
C PHE A 22 -13.33 4.17 -21.12
N ASP A 23 -14.45 4.87 -21.19
CA ASP A 23 -14.94 5.68 -20.09
C ASP A 23 -15.48 4.72 -19.03
N PHE A 24 -14.63 4.37 -18.05
CA PHE A 24 -15.10 3.76 -16.82
C PHE A 24 -16.18 4.68 -16.23
N ILE A 25 -17.36 4.11 -15.97
CA ILE A 25 -18.48 4.80 -15.30
C ILE A 25 -17.90 5.63 -14.16
N LYS A 26 -17.99 6.97 -14.26
CA LYS A 26 -17.59 7.85 -13.16
C LYS A 26 -18.45 7.48 -11.95
N PRO A 27 -17.85 7.14 -10.79
CA PRO A 27 -18.66 6.96 -9.59
C PRO A 27 -19.40 8.27 -9.34
N LEU A 28 -20.71 8.16 -9.09
CA LEU A 28 -21.58 9.28 -8.73
C LEU A 28 -20.88 10.07 -7.63
N GLU A 29 -20.71 11.39 -7.82
CA GLU A 29 -20.34 12.31 -6.76
C GLU A 29 -21.43 12.23 -5.70
N THR A 30 -21.21 11.37 -4.71
CA THR A 30 -21.92 11.47 -3.45
C THR A 30 -21.14 12.52 -2.68
N GLU A 31 -21.63 13.75 -2.75
CA GLU A 31 -21.29 14.80 -1.78
C GLU A 31 -21.69 14.30 -0.39
N GLU A 32 -20.74 13.64 0.29
CA GLU A 32 -20.74 13.54 1.74
C GLU A 32 -19.36 13.97 2.23
N ASP A 33 -19.29 15.28 2.51
CA ASP A 33 -18.28 15.92 3.34
C ASP A 33 -18.29 15.28 4.73
N ASP A 34 -17.59 14.16 4.85
CA ASP A 34 -17.12 13.67 6.13
C ASP A 34 -15.61 13.52 6.01
N HIS A 35 -14.90 14.65 6.04
CA HIS A 35 -13.45 14.66 6.16
C HIS A 35 -13.07 14.19 7.58
N PRO A 36 -12.61 12.93 7.80
CA PRO A 36 -11.88 12.64 9.01
C PRO A 36 -10.65 13.53 8.97
N ARG A 37 -10.49 14.42 9.96
CA ARG A 37 -9.30 15.26 10.20
C ARG A 37 -8.08 14.58 9.58
N LYS A 38 -7.60 15.10 8.44
CA LYS A 38 -6.52 14.45 7.66
C LYS A 38 -5.37 14.15 8.62
N LYS A 39 -5.27 12.91 9.11
CA LYS A 39 -4.14 12.47 9.93
C LYS A 39 -2.94 12.74 9.05
N ARG A 40 -2.06 13.64 9.48
CA ARG A 40 -0.82 13.94 8.75
C ARG A 40 -0.17 12.60 8.43
N LYS A 41 0.02 12.30 7.14
CA LYS A 41 0.62 11.04 6.72
C LYS A 41 2.03 10.99 7.33
N ILE A 42 2.24 10.07 8.27
CA ILE A 42 3.54 9.88 8.92
C ILE A 42 4.40 9.06 7.96
N ASN A 43 5.44 9.68 7.40
CA ASN A 43 6.43 8.98 6.62
C ASN A 43 7.37 8.20 7.55
N LYS A 44 7.59 6.92 7.26
CA LYS A 44 8.54 6.09 8.02
C LYS A 44 9.92 6.21 7.39
N THR A 45 10.94 6.40 8.23
CA THR A 45 12.35 6.49 7.80
C THR A 45 13.18 5.54 8.65
N THR A 46 14.25 4.99 8.08
CA THR A 46 15.20 4.13 8.82
C THR A 46 16.23 4.98 9.55
N ALA A 47 16.51 4.64 10.80
CA ALA A 47 17.59 5.22 11.60
C ALA A 47 18.45 4.09 12.16
N SER A 48 19.76 4.25 12.08
CA SER A 48 20.75 3.29 12.59
C SER A 48 21.52 3.90 13.74
N TYR A 49 21.56 3.22 14.88
CA TYR A 49 22.26 3.64 16.09
C TYR A 49 22.78 2.42 16.83
N TYR A 50 23.82 2.62 17.64
CA TYR A 50 24.37 1.58 18.50
C TYR A 50 23.61 1.55 19.83
N LEU A 51 23.24 0.35 20.27
CA LEU A 51 22.66 0.08 21.58
C LEU A 51 23.48 -0.98 22.28
N GLU A 52 23.43 -0.97 23.61
CA GLU A 52 23.93 -2.07 24.42
C GLU A 52 23.19 -3.36 24.07
N GLU A 53 23.94 -4.46 23.93
CA GLU A 53 23.39 -5.80 23.70
C GLU A 53 22.26 -6.20 24.67
N PRO A 54 22.35 -5.97 26.01
CA PRO A 54 21.25 -6.29 26.92
C PRO A 54 19.95 -5.55 26.58
N VAL A 55 20.04 -4.30 26.10
CA VAL A 55 18.87 -3.52 25.68
C VAL A 55 18.24 -4.14 24.44
N VAL A 56 19.05 -4.49 23.43
CA VAL A 56 18.59 -5.15 22.20
C VAL A 56 17.88 -6.47 22.51
N ASN A 57 18.46 -7.28 23.39
CA ASN A 57 17.90 -8.56 23.82
C ASN A 57 16.56 -8.37 24.56
N LYS A 58 16.45 -7.34 25.41
CA LYS A 58 15.21 -6.99 26.10
C LYS A 58 14.11 -6.57 25.13
N VAL A 59 14.43 -5.69 24.17
CA VAL A 59 13.50 -5.24 23.11
C VAL A 59 13.01 -6.44 22.30
N ARG A 60 13.91 -7.34 21.91
CA ARG A 60 13.57 -8.55 21.15
C ARG A 60 12.56 -9.44 21.90
N ARG A 61 12.81 -9.69 23.20
CA ARG A 61 11.90 -10.48 24.04
C ARG A 61 10.53 -9.82 24.20
N LEU A 62 10.50 -8.51 24.43
CA LEU A 62 9.26 -7.76 24.60
C LEU A 62 8.42 -7.73 23.32
N ALA A 63 9.05 -7.51 22.16
CA ALA A 63 8.38 -7.53 20.87
C ALA A 63 7.78 -8.91 20.57
N LYS A 64 8.52 -9.99 20.86
CA LYS A 64 8.01 -11.37 20.73
C LYS A 64 6.82 -11.62 21.65
N LYS A 65 6.87 -11.14 22.90
CA LYS A 65 5.77 -11.28 23.87
C LYS A 65 4.52 -10.51 23.43
N LYS A 66 4.67 -9.34 22.81
CA LYS A 66 3.56 -8.51 22.32
C LYS A 66 3.07 -8.90 20.91
N GLY A 67 3.81 -9.73 20.18
CA GLY A 67 3.49 -10.05 18.78
C GLY A 67 3.68 -8.87 17.81
N THR A 68 4.56 -7.93 18.14
CA THR A 68 4.80 -6.71 17.34
C THR A 68 6.19 -6.72 16.70
N SER A 69 6.43 -5.88 15.70
CA SER A 69 7.78 -5.68 15.16
C SER A 69 8.67 -4.91 16.15
N TYR A 70 10.00 -5.09 16.03
CA TYR A 70 10.96 -4.32 16.84
C TYR A 70 10.82 -2.82 16.61
N SER A 71 10.67 -2.40 15.35
CA SER A 71 10.51 -0.99 14.99
C SER A 71 9.23 -0.38 15.57
N ALA A 72 8.12 -1.13 15.62
CA ALA A 72 6.88 -0.65 16.23
C ALA A 72 7.05 -0.43 17.74
N LEU A 73 7.61 -1.42 18.44
CA LEU A 73 7.84 -1.34 19.88
C LEU A 73 8.78 -0.19 20.25
N VAL A 74 9.91 -0.07 19.55
CA VAL A 74 10.88 0.99 19.82
C VAL A 74 10.29 2.37 19.51
N ASN A 75 9.53 2.50 18.40
CA ASN A 75 8.88 3.76 18.06
C ASN A 75 7.85 4.18 19.11
N GLU A 76 7.06 3.25 19.66
CA GLU A 76 6.16 3.54 20.79
C GLU A 76 6.92 3.99 22.04
N MET A 77 8.01 3.30 22.39
CA MET A 77 8.84 3.68 23.54
C MET A 77 9.45 5.07 23.37
N LEU A 78 9.91 5.41 22.17
CA LEU A 78 10.47 6.72 21.86
C LEU A 78 9.40 7.81 21.94
N LYS A 79 8.21 7.59 21.36
CA LYS A 79 7.08 8.53 21.48
C LYS A 79 6.71 8.81 22.93
N TYR A 80 6.61 7.74 23.73
CA TYR A 80 6.33 7.86 25.15
C TYR A 80 7.42 8.66 25.90
N SER A 81 8.70 8.40 25.58
CA SER A 81 9.82 9.07 26.24
C SER A 81 9.98 10.54 25.83
N LEU A 82 9.60 10.87 24.59
CA LEU A 82 9.69 12.23 24.04
C LEU A 82 8.46 13.09 24.33
N ALA A 83 7.44 12.54 24.99
CA ALA A 83 6.20 13.23 25.36
C ALA A 83 5.46 13.90 24.18
N GLU A 84 5.63 13.40 22.95
CA GLU A 84 4.71 13.68 21.85
C GLU A 84 3.43 12.87 22.08
N ILE A 85 2.48 13.46 22.83
CA ILE A 85 1.06 13.05 22.88
C ILE A 85 0.40 13.36 21.53
#